data_AF-A0A352F6G8-F1
#
_entry.id   AF-A0A352F6G8-F1
#
_cell.length_a   1.000
_cell.length_b   1.000
_cell.length_c   1.000
_cell.angle_alpha   90.00
_cell.angle_beta   90.00
_cell.angle_gamma   90.00
#
_symmetry.space_group_name_H-M   'P 1'
#
loop_
_entity.id
_entity.type
_entity.pdbx_description
1 polymer ?
#
loop_
_entity_poly.entity_id
_entity_poly.type
_entity_poly.pdbx_seq_one_letter_code
_entity_poly.pdbx_strand_id
1 'polypeptide(L)'
;MKRKLSWIFIAGMTLVISSGFLIPSSKKEVVLNEAVSLFLSMRHYQPLKVDDNFSTRVFDLYIERLDLNKRYFLQPDIDKLSEFKLKLDDQWKSKNLEFFQLSSDLIQKRLLETRAYYTEYLTAPFDLKKVESFEADPDKIKFPRNETELRESWRKALKFQVMTRVAGNLQTQEEAVKKSDTVKVKTADQLEAEARKGLLDNYNDWYSRVKNMDEDDRWSIYINSVISAYDPHSTYMPP
;
A
#
# COMPACT_ATOMS: atom_id res chain seq x y z
N MET A 1 -29.58 20.10 -68.90
CA MET A 1 -28.51 20.38 -67.92
C MET A 1 -28.63 19.42 -66.74
N LYS A 2 -27.80 18.37 -66.71
CA LYS A 2 -27.77 17.35 -65.63
C LYS A 2 -26.72 17.77 -64.61
N ARG A 3 -27.11 18.08 -63.37
CA ARG A 3 -26.18 18.42 -62.28
C ARG A 3 -25.60 17.13 -61.69
N LYS A 4 -24.28 16.95 -61.77
CA LYS A 4 -23.56 15.83 -61.17
C LYS A 4 -23.46 16.04 -59.66
N LEU A 5 -23.92 15.04 -58.90
CA LEU A 5 -23.80 14.96 -57.45
C LEU A 5 -22.37 14.46 -57.14
N SER A 6 -21.54 15.29 -56.53
CA SER A 6 -20.18 14.90 -56.11
C SER A 6 -20.26 14.35 -54.68
N TRP A 7 -19.96 13.06 -54.51
CA TRP A 7 -19.88 12.42 -53.21
C TRP A 7 -18.51 12.74 -52.59
N ILE A 8 -18.51 13.58 -51.55
CA ILE A 8 -17.32 13.83 -50.73
C ILE A 8 -17.22 12.69 -49.72
N PHE A 9 -16.30 11.76 -49.97
CA PHE A 9 -15.83 10.81 -48.97
C PHE A 9 -15.07 11.58 -47.88
N ILE A 10 -15.71 11.82 -46.73
CA ILE A 10 -15.02 12.25 -45.52
C ILE A 10 -14.36 11.00 -44.95
N ALA A 11 -13.10 10.77 -45.34
CA ALA A 11 -12.25 9.79 -44.69
C ALA A 11 -12.01 10.24 -43.25
N GLY A 12 -12.48 9.43 -42.30
CA GLY A 12 -12.34 9.69 -40.88
C GLY A 12 -10.89 9.74 -40.45
N MET A 13 -10.55 10.78 -39.69
CA MET A 13 -9.36 10.79 -38.84
C MET A 13 -9.87 10.75 -37.40
N THR A 14 -10.25 9.56 -36.92
CA THR A 14 -10.38 9.32 -35.49
C THR A 14 -8.99 9.42 -34.89
N LEU A 15 -8.71 10.56 -34.28
CA LEU A 15 -7.50 10.78 -33.50
C LEU A 15 -7.66 9.99 -32.19
N VAL A 16 -7.36 8.70 -32.25
CA VAL A 16 -7.15 7.89 -31.06
C VAL A 16 -5.85 8.38 -30.45
N ILE A 17 -5.94 9.17 -29.37
CA ILE A 17 -4.79 9.53 -28.55
C ILE A 17 -4.38 8.28 -27.76
N SER A 18 -3.68 7.40 -28.45
CA SER A 18 -2.85 6.35 -27.84
C SER A 18 -1.45 6.95 -27.64
N SER A 19 -1.32 7.83 -26.65
CA SER A 19 -0.01 8.32 -26.17
C SER A 19 0.31 7.69 -24.82
N GLY A 20 0.25 6.36 -24.76
CA GLY A 20 1.11 5.62 -23.86
C GLY A 20 2.48 5.53 -24.52
N PHE A 21 3.55 5.69 -23.74
CA PHE A 21 4.97 5.70 -24.10
C PHE A 21 5.60 7.08 -24.40
N LEU A 22 6.59 7.41 -23.55
CA LEU A 22 7.62 8.45 -23.64
C LEU A 22 7.30 9.85 -23.09
N ILE A 23 6.50 9.92 -22.02
CA ILE A 23 6.58 11.05 -21.10
C ILE A 23 7.54 10.61 -19.96
N PRO A 24 8.69 11.30 -19.72
CA PRO A 24 9.52 11.07 -18.53
C PRO A 24 8.62 11.05 -17.30
N SER A 25 8.79 10.10 -16.36
CA SER A 25 7.81 9.82 -15.29
C SER A 25 7.25 11.10 -14.67
N SER A 26 8.12 11.98 -14.14
CA SER A 26 7.72 13.29 -13.58
C SER A 26 6.76 14.13 -14.45
N LYS A 27 6.83 14.06 -15.78
CA LYS A 27 5.90 14.76 -16.68
C LYS A 27 4.55 14.05 -16.80
N LYS A 28 4.49 12.72 -16.65
CA LYS A 28 3.26 11.91 -16.67
C LYS A 28 2.44 12.17 -15.42
N GLU A 29 3.04 12.10 -14.23
CA GLU A 29 2.33 12.38 -12.98
C GLU A 29 1.81 13.82 -12.94
N VAL A 30 2.56 14.79 -13.47
CA VAL A 30 2.08 16.18 -13.62
C VAL A 30 0.83 16.27 -14.51
N VAL A 31 0.81 15.57 -15.66
CA VAL A 31 -0.37 15.55 -16.55
C VAL A 31 -1.55 14.85 -15.88
N LEU A 32 -1.31 13.75 -15.16
CA LEU A 32 -2.35 13.04 -14.42
C LEU A 32 -2.92 13.89 -13.28
N ASN A 33 -2.08 14.59 -12.53
CA ASN A 33 -2.49 15.53 -11.50
C ASN A 33 -3.41 16.61 -12.10
N GLU A 34 -3.02 17.23 -13.22
CA GLU A 34 -3.84 18.24 -13.90
C GLU A 34 -5.19 17.66 -14.35
N ALA A 35 -5.19 16.48 -14.97
CA ALA A 35 -6.41 15.83 -15.45
C ALA A 35 -7.37 15.49 -14.30
N VAL A 36 -6.85 14.93 -13.21
CA VAL A 36 -7.64 14.60 -12.01
C VAL A 36 -8.17 15.87 -11.34
N SER A 37 -7.33 16.90 -11.20
CA SER A 37 -7.73 18.21 -10.67
C SER A 37 -8.87 18.84 -11.45
N LEU A 38 -8.77 18.83 -12.79
CA LEU A 38 -9.81 19.36 -13.67
C LEU A 38 -11.11 18.55 -13.54
N PHE A 39 -11.01 17.22 -13.51
CA PHE A 39 -12.18 16.36 -13.36
C PHE A 39 -12.88 16.59 -12.02
N LEU A 40 -12.14 16.61 -10.92
CA LEU A 40 -12.69 16.82 -9.58
C LEU A 40 -13.33 18.22 -9.45
N SER A 41 -12.70 19.26 -10.00
CA SER A 41 -13.25 20.61 -9.93
C SER A 41 -14.52 20.80 -10.77
N MET A 42 -14.61 20.16 -11.93
CA MET A 42 -15.73 20.35 -12.86
C MET A 42 -16.89 19.36 -12.66
N ARG A 43 -16.61 18.14 -12.20
CA ARG A 43 -17.53 17.01 -12.28
C ARG A 43 -17.86 16.37 -10.95
N HIS A 44 -17.08 16.63 -9.90
CA HIS A 44 -17.37 16.07 -8.59
C HIS A 44 -18.65 16.70 -8.02
N TYR A 45 -19.57 15.86 -7.52
CA TYR A 45 -20.86 16.31 -7.02
C TYR A 45 -20.76 17.32 -5.88
N GLN A 46 -19.78 17.11 -4.99
CA GLN A 46 -19.48 17.98 -3.86
C GLN A 46 -18.03 18.47 -3.95
N PRO A 47 -17.73 19.54 -4.70
CA PRO A 47 -16.37 20.01 -4.85
C PRO A 47 -15.83 20.47 -3.49
N LEU A 48 -14.64 19.99 -3.14
CA LEU A 48 -13.94 20.39 -1.93
C LEU A 48 -13.06 21.61 -2.23
N LYS A 49 -12.94 22.51 -1.25
CA LYS A 49 -11.92 23.54 -1.28
C LYS A 49 -10.54 22.91 -1.04
N VAL A 50 -9.62 23.17 -1.94
CA VAL A 50 -8.23 22.70 -1.85
C VAL A 50 -7.47 23.69 -0.94
N ASP A 51 -7.47 23.43 0.37
CA ASP A 51 -6.81 24.20 1.42
C ASP A 51 -6.16 23.29 2.49
N ASP A 52 -5.66 23.86 3.59
CA ASP A 52 -4.99 23.14 4.69
C ASP A 52 -5.78 21.95 5.25
N ASN A 53 -7.12 22.01 5.24
CA ASN A 53 -7.96 20.90 5.69
C ASN A 53 -7.92 19.75 4.69
N PHE A 54 -7.98 20.06 3.39
CA PHE A 54 -7.74 19.08 2.34
C PHE A 54 -6.33 18.48 2.47
N SER A 55 -5.31 19.33 2.63
CA SER A 55 -3.92 18.88 2.79
C SER A 55 -3.77 17.89 3.95
N THR A 56 -4.32 18.23 5.11
CA THR A 56 -4.30 17.36 6.30
C THR A 56 -4.97 16.02 6.04
N ARG A 57 -6.15 16.02 5.41
CA ARG A 57 -6.89 14.79 5.10
C ARG A 57 -6.16 13.92 4.09
N VAL A 58 -5.57 14.51 3.05
CA VAL A 58 -4.76 13.77 2.06
C VAL A 58 -3.54 13.14 2.73
N PHE A 59 -2.85 13.91 3.59
CA PHE A 59 -1.69 13.41 4.31
C PHE A 59 -2.05 12.19 5.17
N ASP A 60 -3.07 12.32 6.02
CA ASP A 60 -3.47 11.25 6.94
C ASP A 60 -3.90 9.98 6.18
N LEU A 61 -4.74 10.12 5.13
CA LEU A 61 -5.17 9.01 4.27
C LEU A 61 -3.99 8.33 3.55
N TYR A 62 -3.03 9.12 3.08
CA TYR A 62 -1.90 8.58 2.34
C TYR A 62 -0.93 7.83 3.24
N ILE A 63 -0.60 8.37 4.42
CA ILE A 63 0.24 7.67 5.40
C ILE A 63 -0.43 6.37 5.85
N GLU A 64 -1.75 6.39 6.09
CA GLU A 64 -2.52 5.19 6.42
C GLU A 64 -2.41 4.11 5.32
N ARG A 65 -2.54 4.50 4.05
CA ARG A 65 -2.43 3.56 2.92
C ARG A 65 -1.04 3.00 2.71
N LEU A 66 -0.01 3.80 2.99
CA LEU A 66 1.37 3.35 2.90
C LEU A 66 1.73 2.39 4.03
N ASP A 67 1.28 2.68 5.26
CA ASP A 67 1.71 1.91 6.43
C ASP A 67 0.72 1.92 7.61
N LEU A 68 -0.52 1.47 7.37
CA LEU A 68 -1.58 1.35 8.39
C LEU A 68 -1.09 0.69 9.70
N ASN A 69 -0.36 -0.42 9.56
CA ASN A 69 0.13 -1.22 10.68
C ASN A 69 1.51 -0.79 11.20
N LYS A 70 2.08 0.31 10.69
CA LYS A 70 3.34 0.92 11.14
C LYS A 70 4.50 -0.08 11.13
N ARG A 71 4.58 -0.87 10.05
CA ARG A 71 5.53 -1.96 9.81
C ARG A 71 6.75 -1.52 9.03
N TYR A 72 6.74 -0.34 8.41
CA TYR A 72 7.81 0.09 7.52
C TYR A 72 8.47 1.37 8.03
N PHE A 73 7.70 2.41 8.29
CA PHE A 73 8.25 3.71 8.66
C PHE A 73 8.74 3.76 10.10
N LEU A 74 9.78 4.55 10.31
CA LEU A 74 10.16 5.02 11.63
C LEU A 74 9.54 6.40 11.90
N GLN A 75 9.45 6.77 13.18
CA GLN A 75 8.98 8.09 13.60
C GLN A 75 9.71 9.24 12.88
N PRO A 76 11.06 9.24 12.72
CA PRO A 76 11.74 10.29 11.97
C PRO A 76 11.34 10.40 10.49
N ASP A 77 10.91 9.30 9.86
CA ASP A 77 10.41 9.35 8.48
C ASP A 77 9.06 10.09 8.45
N ILE A 78 8.19 9.77 9.40
CA ILE A 78 6.89 10.43 9.55
C ILE A 78 7.05 11.90 9.93
N ASP A 79 8.01 12.23 10.79
CA ASP A 79 8.31 13.61 11.17
C ASP A 79 8.73 14.43 9.93
N LYS A 80 9.60 13.87 9.08
CA LYS A 80 10.02 14.50 7.82
C LYS A 80 8.85 14.68 6.85
N LEU A 81 8.00 13.65 6.70
CA LEU A 81 6.81 13.74 5.85
C LEU A 81 5.80 14.75 6.39
N SER A 82 5.69 14.88 7.71
CA SER A 82 4.75 15.80 8.38
C SER A 82 5.05 17.27 8.12
N GLU A 83 6.26 17.63 7.66
CA GLU A 83 6.59 18.97 7.19
C GLU A 83 5.74 19.44 6.00
N PHE A 84 5.11 18.50 5.30
CA PHE A 84 4.22 18.74 4.17
C PHE A 84 2.73 18.68 4.54
N LYS A 85 2.38 18.36 5.79
CA LYS A 85 1.00 18.09 6.22
C LYS A 85 0.02 19.24 5.89
N LEU A 86 0.49 20.48 5.87
CA LEU A 86 -0.29 21.68 5.51
C LEU A 86 0.12 22.30 4.16
N LYS A 87 0.84 21.56 3.31
CA LYS A 87 1.39 22.06 2.03
C LYS A 87 0.97 21.22 0.83
N LEU A 88 0.25 20.10 1.03
CA LEU A 88 -0.14 19.22 -0.06
C LEU A 88 -1.17 19.87 -0.97
N ASP A 89 -1.97 20.80 -0.46
CA ASP A 89 -2.93 21.56 -1.25
C ASP A 89 -2.20 22.52 -2.22
N ASP A 90 -1.13 23.19 -1.76
CA ASP A 90 -0.27 24.03 -2.58
C ASP A 90 0.51 23.21 -3.60
N GLN A 91 1.07 22.07 -3.19
CA GLN A 91 1.75 21.15 -4.10
C GLN A 91 0.79 20.58 -5.15
N TRP A 92 -0.44 20.25 -4.76
CA TRP A 92 -1.48 19.79 -5.66
C TRP A 92 -1.81 20.85 -6.73
N LYS A 93 -2.06 22.10 -6.34
CA LYS A 93 -2.35 23.21 -7.28
C LYS A 93 -1.20 23.51 -8.24
N SER A 94 0.03 23.48 -7.71
CA SER A 94 1.26 23.80 -8.44
C SER A 94 1.88 22.61 -9.18
N LYS A 95 1.31 21.41 -9.04
CA LYS A 95 1.83 20.15 -9.59
C LYS A 95 3.25 19.85 -9.12
N ASN A 96 3.60 20.33 -7.94
CA ASN A 96 4.84 19.96 -7.29
C ASN A 96 4.70 18.53 -6.74
N LEU A 97 5.64 17.66 -7.08
CA LEU A 97 5.63 16.24 -6.71
C LEU A 97 6.60 15.91 -5.57
N GLU A 98 7.19 16.92 -4.95
CA GLU A 98 8.22 16.76 -3.91
C GLU A 98 7.78 15.82 -2.79
N PHE A 99 6.56 15.99 -2.25
CA PHE A 99 6.06 15.08 -1.21
C PHE A 99 5.95 13.64 -1.71
N PHE A 100 5.39 13.45 -2.91
CA PHE A 100 5.21 12.12 -3.51
C PHE A 100 6.55 11.42 -3.78
N GLN A 101 7.54 12.16 -4.27
CA GLN A 101 8.89 11.63 -4.51
C GLN A 101 9.56 11.25 -3.17
N LEU A 102 9.51 12.14 -2.19
CA LEU A 102 10.07 11.89 -0.87
C LEU A 102 9.43 10.67 -0.18
N SER A 103 8.11 10.56 -0.19
CA SER A 103 7.41 9.43 0.41
C SER A 103 7.70 8.12 -0.31
N SER A 104 7.78 8.15 -1.65
CA SER A 104 8.11 6.99 -2.48
C SER A 104 9.52 6.48 -2.20
N ASP A 105 10.50 7.38 -2.09
CA ASP A 105 11.89 7.02 -1.76
C ASP A 105 12.00 6.43 -0.35
N LEU A 106 11.32 7.04 0.63
CA LEU A 106 11.32 6.56 2.02
C LEU A 106 10.69 5.17 2.13
N ILE A 107 9.51 4.94 1.54
CA ILE A 107 8.86 3.63 1.64
C ILE A 107 9.69 2.56 0.90
N GLN A 108 10.26 2.88 -0.26
CA GLN A 108 11.11 1.96 -1.00
C GLN A 108 12.34 1.56 -0.18
N LYS A 109 12.99 2.53 0.46
CA LYS A 109 14.11 2.27 1.38
C LYS A 109 13.69 1.33 2.52
N ARG A 110 12.58 1.62 3.21
CA ARG A 110 12.11 0.79 4.34
C ARG A 110 11.69 -0.61 3.94
N LEU A 111 11.14 -0.78 2.74
CA LEU A 111 10.83 -2.09 2.18
C LEU A 111 12.09 -2.92 1.94
N LEU A 112 13.17 -2.31 1.46
CA LEU A 112 14.45 -3.02 1.29
C LEU A 112 15.05 -3.46 2.64
N GLU A 113 15.02 -2.58 3.65
CA GLU A 113 15.54 -2.86 4.99
C GLU A 113 14.73 -3.97 5.70
N THR A 114 13.40 -3.84 5.71
CA THR A 114 12.50 -4.76 6.44
C THR A 114 12.46 -6.17 5.85
N ARG A 115 12.89 -6.34 4.60
CA ARG A 115 12.98 -7.66 3.96
C ARG A 115 13.87 -8.64 4.71
N ALA A 116 14.95 -8.15 5.32
CA ALA A 116 15.85 -8.97 6.11
C ALA A 116 15.19 -9.48 7.40
N TYR A 117 14.30 -8.68 8.00
CA TYR A 117 13.75 -8.95 9.32
C TYR A 117 12.87 -10.19 9.32
N TYR A 118 11.94 -10.31 8.38
CA TYR A 118 11.06 -11.49 8.33
C TYR A 118 11.84 -12.76 8.02
N THR A 119 12.88 -12.68 7.18
CA THR A 119 13.71 -13.83 6.82
C THR A 119 14.46 -14.34 8.05
N GLU A 120 15.07 -13.43 8.81
CA GLU A 120 15.78 -13.75 10.05
C GLU A 120 14.84 -14.37 11.10
N TYR A 121 13.70 -13.74 11.39
CA TYR A 121 12.80 -14.22 12.45
C TYR A 121 12.03 -15.48 12.07
N LEU A 122 11.71 -15.71 10.79
CA LEU A 122 10.99 -16.90 10.37
C LEU A 122 11.90 -18.11 10.12
N THR A 123 13.22 -17.93 10.07
CA THR A 123 14.16 -19.07 9.96
C THR A 123 14.52 -19.68 11.32
N ALA A 124 14.35 -18.93 12.41
CA ALA A 124 14.49 -19.41 13.78
C ALA A 124 13.14 -19.79 14.42
N PRO A 125 13.09 -20.77 15.33
CA PRO A 125 11.86 -21.11 16.07
C PRO A 125 11.49 -20.01 17.07
N PHE A 126 10.20 -19.74 17.23
CA PHE A 126 9.71 -18.86 18.29
C PHE A 126 9.50 -19.61 19.61
N ASP A 127 9.86 -18.97 20.72
CA ASP A 127 9.40 -19.43 22.05
C ASP A 127 7.93 -19.04 22.24
N LEU A 128 7.03 -20.00 22.00
CA LEU A 128 5.58 -19.83 22.15
C LEU A 128 5.11 -19.83 23.61
N LYS A 129 5.97 -20.19 24.57
CA LYS A 129 5.64 -20.21 26.00
C LYS A 129 5.92 -18.88 26.69
N LYS A 130 6.78 -18.04 26.10
CA LYS A 130 7.05 -16.70 26.60
C LYS A 130 5.78 -15.82 26.54
N VAL A 131 5.35 -15.34 27.71
CA VAL A 131 4.22 -14.42 27.88
C VAL A 131 4.61 -13.02 27.41
N GLU A 132 3.92 -12.53 26.39
CA GLU A 132 4.16 -11.23 25.76
C GLU A 132 2.82 -10.65 25.28
N SER A 133 2.76 -9.33 25.09
CA SER A 133 1.62 -8.64 24.47
C SER A 133 1.96 -8.13 23.07
N PHE A 134 0.93 -8.12 22.21
CA PHE A 134 0.96 -7.59 20.87
C PHE A 134 -0.28 -6.72 20.67
N GLU A 135 -0.08 -5.45 20.30
CA GLU A 135 -1.17 -4.54 19.92
C GLU A 135 -1.47 -4.76 18.43
N ALA A 136 -2.70 -5.14 18.12
CA ALA A 136 -3.16 -5.42 16.77
C ALA A 136 -4.04 -4.30 16.21
N ASP A 137 -4.48 -3.36 17.06
CA ASP A 137 -5.29 -2.21 16.68
C ASP A 137 -4.42 -1.11 16.05
N PRO A 138 -4.57 -0.83 14.73
CA PRO A 138 -3.77 0.17 14.04
C PRO A 138 -3.79 1.55 14.71
N ASP A 139 -4.91 1.93 15.32
CA ASP A 139 -5.09 3.24 15.95
C ASP A 139 -4.27 3.39 17.24
N LYS A 140 -3.90 2.27 17.86
CA LYS A 140 -3.12 2.24 19.10
C LYS A 140 -1.62 2.01 18.87
N ILE A 141 -1.23 1.49 17.72
CA ILE A 141 0.17 1.30 17.36
C ILE A 141 0.80 2.68 17.11
N LYS A 142 2.02 2.88 17.62
CA LYS A 142 2.85 4.07 17.35
C LYS A 142 3.96 3.72 16.36
N PHE A 143 4.41 4.69 15.58
CA PHE A 143 5.56 4.49 14.71
C PHE A 143 6.81 4.22 15.57
N PRO A 144 7.60 3.18 15.26
CA PRO A 144 8.82 2.89 16.01
C PRO A 144 9.81 4.05 15.94
N ARG A 145 10.46 4.39 17.05
CA ARG A 145 11.39 5.54 17.10
C ARG A 145 12.72 5.27 16.38
N ASN A 146 13.07 3.99 16.28
CA ASN A 146 14.35 3.54 15.74
C ASN A 146 14.23 2.11 15.23
N GLU A 147 15.28 1.64 14.57
CA GLU A 147 15.35 0.29 14.01
C GLU A 147 15.18 -0.82 15.07
N THR A 148 15.67 -0.62 16.30
CA THR A 148 15.54 -1.65 17.35
C THR A 148 14.07 -1.87 17.71
N GLU A 149 13.32 -0.78 17.88
CA GLU A 149 11.88 -0.84 18.13
C GLU A 149 11.11 -1.43 16.93
N LEU A 150 11.52 -1.11 15.70
CA LEU A 150 10.91 -1.66 14.49
C LEU A 150 11.12 -3.17 14.39
N ARG A 151 12.36 -3.65 14.62
CA ARG A 151 12.69 -5.09 14.61
C ARG A 151 11.93 -5.85 15.68
N GLU A 152 11.78 -5.28 16.88
CA GLU A 152 10.97 -5.89 17.94
C GLU A 152 9.48 -5.94 17.59
N SER A 153 8.94 -4.89 16.94
CA SER A 153 7.57 -4.89 16.42
C SER A 153 7.36 -6.01 15.39
N TRP A 154 8.30 -6.15 14.44
CA TRP A 154 8.31 -7.25 13.46
C TRP A 154 8.35 -8.62 14.13
N ARG A 155 9.27 -8.83 15.09
CA ARG A 155 9.38 -10.10 15.81
C ARG A 155 8.06 -10.47 16.49
N LYS A 156 7.43 -9.53 17.19
CA LYS A 156 6.15 -9.76 17.87
C LYS A 156 5.02 -10.04 16.88
N ALA A 157 4.94 -9.27 15.80
CA ALA A 157 3.92 -9.47 14.76
C ALA A 157 4.05 -10.84 14.07
N LEU A 158 5.27 -11.28 13.77
CA LEU A 158 5.54 -12.58 13.17
C LEU A 158 5.25 -13.73 14.16
N LYS A 159 5.69 -13.60 15.42
CA LYS A 159 5.35 -14.56 16.47
C LYS A 159 3.84 -14.70 16.63
N PHE A 160 3.11 -13.59 16.66
CA PHE A 160 1.65 -13.59 16.75
C PHE A 160 1.01 -14.31 15.55
N GLN A 161 1.48 -14.06 14.33
CA GLN A 161 0.99 -14.75 13.13
C GLN A 161 1.27 -16.27 13.17
N VAL A 162 2.47 -16.68 13.63
CA VAL A 162 2.81 -18.10 13.82
C VAL A 162 1.87 -18.73 14.86
N MET A 163 1.69 -18.09 16.01
CA MET A 163 0.81 -18.58 17.08
C MET A 163 -0.63 -18.77 16.60
N THR A 164 -1.17 -17.79 15.86
CA THR A 164 -2.54 -17.88 15.30
C THR A 164 -2.68 -19.06 14.34
N ARG A 165 -1.68 -19.31 13.48
CA ARG A 165 -1.69 -20.47 12.58
C ARG A 165 -1.58 -21.80 13.33
N VAL A 166 -0.70 -21.87 14.34
CA VAL A 166 -0.55 -23.06 15.18
C VAL A 166 -1.85 -23.36 15.92
N ALA A 167 -2.48 -22.36 16.54
CA ALA A 167 -3.75 -22.51 17.25
C ALA A 167 -4.87 -23.00 16.31
N GLY A 168 -5.00 -22.42 15.12
CA GLY A 168 -6.00 -22.86 14.13
C GLY A 168 -5.76 -24.30 13.63
N ASN A 169 -4.50 -24.68 13.43
CA ASN A 169 -4.14 -26.04 13.03
C ASN A 169 -4.40 -27.06 14.15
N LEU A 170 -4.12 -26.71 15.40
CA LEU A 170 -4.44 -27.54 16.57
C LEU A 170 -5.95 -27.77 16.67
N GLN A 171 -6.76 -26.71 16.57
CA GLN A 171 -8.22 -26.82 16.58
C GLN A 171 -8.73 -27.72 15.45
N THR A 172 -8.24 -27.52 14.22
CA THR A 172 -8.62 -28.33 13.06
C THR A 172 -8.29 -29.80 13.27
N GLN A 173 -7.11 -30.08 13.84
CA GLN A 173 -6.67 -31.43 14.16
C GLN A 173 -7.53 -32.09 15.24
N GLU A 174 -7.89 -31.36 16.31
CA GLU A 174 -8.79 -31.85 17.35
C GLU A 174 -10.17 -32.22 16.80
N GLU A 175 -10.71 -31.40 15.89
CA GLU A 175 -11.98 -31.70 15.22
C GLU A 175 -11.89 -32.91 14.27
N ALA A 176 -10.75 -33.11 13.62
CA ALA A 176 -10.51 -34.25 12.74
C ALA A 176 -10.40 -35.56 13.52
N VAL A 177 -9.68 -35.57 14.64
CA VAL A 177 -9.55 -36.74 15.53
C VAL A 177 -10.91 -37.17 16.09
N LYS A 178 -11.81 -36.23 16.38
CA LYS A 178 -13.20 -36.56 16.81
C LYS A 178 -14.01 -37.27 15.73
N LYS A 179 -13.64 -37.14 14.44
CA LYS A 179 -14.39 -37.69 13.29
C LYS A 179 -13.78 -38.99 12.76
N SER A 180 -12.48 -39.25 13.00
CA SER A 180 -11.79 -40.45 12.53
C SER A 180 -10.55 -40.74 13.36
N ASP A 181 -10.35 -42.02 13.71
CA ASP A 181 -9.19 -42.49 14.48
C ASP A 181 -7.90 -42.63 13.63
N THR A 182 -7.99 -42.44 12.32
CA THR A 182 -6.86 -42.58 11.38
C THR A 182 -6.09 -41.27 11.12
N VAL A 183 -6.45 -40.19 11.81
CA VAL A 183 -5.85 -38.87 11.59
C VAL A 183 -4.43 -38.80 12.15
N LYS A 184 -3.47 -38.42 11.30
CA LYS A 184 -2.08 -38.18 11.71
C LYS A 184 -1.99 -36.86 12.48
N VAL A 185 -1.75 -36.97 13.79
CA VAL A 185 -1.59 -35.84 14.72
C VAL A 185 -0.15 -35.31 14.64
N LYS A 186 0.00 -34.02 14.35
CA LYS A 186 1.27 -33.29 14.40
C LYS A 186 1.49 -32.68 15.78
N THR A 187 2.76 -32.60 16.20
CA THR A 187 3.14 -31.92 17.44
C THR A 187 3.08 -30.40 17.27
N ALA A 188 3.02 -29.66 18.39
CA ALA A 188 3.07 -28.20 18.35
C ALA A 188 4.32 -27.67 17.64
N ASP A 189 5.48 -28.30 17.86
CA ASP A 189 6.74 -27.91 17.22
C ASP A 189 6.73 -28.16 15.70
N GLN A 190 6.08 -29.24 15.25
CA GLN A 190 5.89 -29.50 13.82
C GLN A 190 4.97 -28.46 13.18
N LEU A 191 3.87 -28.11 13.87
CA LEU A 191 2.94 -27.08 13.41
C LEU A 191 3.58 -25.69 13.40
N GLU A 192 4.44 -25.39 14.36
CA GLU A 192 5.23 -24.14 14.42
C GLU A 192 6.16 -24.03 13.22
N ALA A 193 6.93 -25.09 12.93
CA ALA A 193 7.86 -25.11 11.80
C ALA A 193 7.12 -24.96 10.46
N GLU A 194 5.97 -25.63 10.30
CA GLU A 194 5.11 -25.49 9.12
C GLU A 194 4.52 -24.09 9.00
N ALA A 195 4.06 -23.50 10.12
CA ALA A 195 3.51 -22.16 10.15
C ALA A 195 4.57 -21.10 9.76
N ARG A 196 5.80 -21.22 10.29
CA ARG A 196 6.93 -20.35 9.90
C ARG A 196 7.27 -20.48 8.43
N LYS A 197 7.39 -21.71 7.92
CA LYS A 197 7.68 -21.94 6.49
C LYS A 197 6.61 -21.31 5.61
N GLY A 198 5.34 -21.57 5.89
CA GLY A 198 4.23 -20.98 5.13
C GLY A 198 4.12 -19.46 5.28
N LEU A 199 4.61 -18.87 6.37
CA LEU A 199 4.70 -17.41 6.49
C LEU A 199 5.86 -16.87 5.66
N LEU A 200 7.01 -17.56 5.68
CA LEU A 200 8.19 -17.16 4.92
C LEU A 200 7.87 -17.11 3.41
N ASP A 201 7.19 -18.14 2.90
CA ASP A 201 6.74 -18.18 1.50
C ASP A 201 5.78 -17.02 1.20
N ASN A 202 4.80 -16.76 2.07
CA ASN A 202 3.87 -15.64 1.91
C ASN A 202 4.57 -14.26 1.89
N TYR A 203 5.55 -14.04 2.77
CA TYR A 203 6.32 -12.80 2.80
C TYR A 203 7.23 -12.69 1.58
N ASN A 204 7.86 -13.76 1.13
CA ASN A 204 8.66 -13.76 -0.10
C ASN A 204 7.81 -13.35 -1.31
N ASP A 205 6.61 -13.91 -1.43
CA ASP A 205 5.68 -13.55 -2.50
C ASP A 205 5.24 -12.09 -2.40
N TRP A 206 4.89 -11.63 -1.19
CA TRP A 206 4.47 -10.24 -0.97
C TRP A 206 5.59 -9.25 -1.28
N TYR A 207 6.81 -9.48 -0.79
CA TYR A 207 7.96 -8.61 -1.07
C TYR A 207 8.39 -8.69 -2.54
N SER A 208 8.20 -9.82 -3.22
CA SER A 208 8.42 -9.91 -4.66
C SER A 208 7.44 -9.03 -5.44
N ARG A 209 6.16 -9.01 -5.05
CA ARG A 209 5.16 -8.11 -5.66
C ARG A 209 5.49 -6.66 -5.41
N VAL A 210 5.81 -6.30 -4.17
CA VAL A 210 6.11 -4.92 -3.78
C VAL A 210 7.39 -4.40 -4.42
N LYS A 211 8.42 -5.24 -4.56
CA LYS A 211 9.64 -4.90 -5.30
C LYS A 211 9.34 -4.53 -6.76
N ASN A 212 8.35 -5.18 -7.35
CA ASN A 212 7.95 -4.96 -8.75
C ASN A 212 6.94 -3.82 -8.91
N MET A 213 6.51 -3.17 -7.83
CA MET A 213 5.68 -1.97 -7.94
C MET A 213 6.47 -0.87 -8.64
N ASP A 214 5.91 -0.36 -9.72
CA ASP A 214 6.51 0.74 -10.46
C ASP A 214 6.06 2.10 -9.88
N GLU A 215 6.45 3.17 -10.57
CA GLU A 215 6.07 4.53 -10.17
C GLU A 215 4.56 4.80 -10.37
N ASP A 216 3.94 4.15 -11.35
CA ASP A 216 2.50 4.28 -11.63
C ASP A 216 1.65 3.66 -10.51
N ASP A 217 2.05 2.50 -10.00
CA ASP A 217 1.42 1.86 -8.84
C ASP A 217 1.48 2.78 -7.60
N ARG A 218 2.65 3.36 -7.33
CA ARG A 218 2.83 4.30 -6.21
C ARG A 218 2.02 5.57 -6.41
N TRP A 219 2.00 6.10 -7.63
CA TRP A 219 1.22 7.28 -7.99
C TRP A 219 -0.28 7.03 -7.81
N SER A 220 -0.76 5.85 -8.20
CA SER A 220 -2.15 5.45 -8.00
C SER A 220 -2.56 5.47 -6.52
N ILE A 221 -1.69 5.01 -5.61
CA ILE A 221 -1.95 5.09 -4.15
C ILE A 221 -2.07 6.55 -3.72
N TYR A 222 -1.17 7.43 -4.18
CA TYR A 222 -1.19 8.85 -3.85
C TYR A 222 -2.43 9.57 -4.40
N ILE A 223 -2.73 9.42 -5.69
CA ILE A 223 -3.91 10.01 -6.33
C ILE A 223 -5.20 9.53 -5.69
N ASN A 224 -5.31 8.23 -5.41
CA ASN A 224 -6.49 7.74 -4.72
C ASN A 224 -6.63 8.35 -3.32
N SER A 225 -5.53 8.77 -2.67
CA SER A 225 -5.60 9.40 -1.34
C SER A 225 -6.13 10.83 -1.45
N VAL A 226 -5.72 11.53 -2.52
CA VAL A 226 -6.29 12.82 -2.92
C VAL A 226 -7.78 12.70 -3.22
N ILE A 227 -8.19 11.74 -4.05
CA ILE A 227 -9.59 11.54 -4.43
C ILE A 227 -10.44 11.17 -3.20
N SER A 228 -9.96 10.27 -2.34
CA SER A 228 -10.67 9.90 -1.12
C SER A 228 -10.79 11.02 -0.08
N ALA A 229 -10.03 12.11 -0.24
CA ALA A 229 -10.24 13.32 0.55
C ALA A 229 -11.53 14.07 0.15
N TYR A 230 -12.07 13.84 -1.05
CA TYR A 230 -13.37 14.34 -1.47
C TYR A 230 -14.49 13.44 -0.90
N ASP A 231 -14.48 12.15 -1.23
CA ASP A 231 -15.48 11.18 -0.79
C ASP A 231 -14.95 9.72 -0.87
N PRO A 232 -15.55 8.75 -0.16
CA PRO A 232 -15.04 7.37 -0.11
C PRO A 232 -15.38 6.50 -1.34
N HIS A 233 -16.18 6.99 -2.29
CA HIS A 233 -16.68 6.24 -3.44
C HIS A 233 -16.06 6.67 -4.78
N SER A 234 -15.26 7.73 -4.80
CA SER A 234 -14.46 8.10 -5.97
C SER A 234 -13.11 7.37 -5.97
N THR A 235 -12.69 6.89 -7.14
CA THR A 235 -11.41 6.18 -7.32
C THR A 235 -10.79 6.46 -8.67
N TYR A 236 -9.46 6.50 -8.71
CA TYR A 236 -8.62 6.48 -9.90
C TYR A 236 -8.20 5.05 -10.21
N MET A 237 -8.40 4.64 -11.46
CA MET A 237 -7.97 3.35 -11.99
C MET A 237 -6.86 3.60 -13.02
N PRO A 238 -5.62 3.13 -12.79
CA PRO A 238 -4.57 3.18 -13.81
C PRO A 238 -4.98 2.33 -15.03
N PRO A 239 -4.52 2.68 -16.24
CA PRO A 239 -4.89 2.01 -17.49
C PRO A 239 -4.39 0.57 -17.58
#